data_AF-A0A1H3H1U9-F1
#
_entry.id   AF-A0A1H3H1U9-F1
#
_cell.length_a   1.000
_cell.length_b   1.000
_cell.length_c   1.000
_cell.angle_alpha   90.00
_cell.angle_beta   90.00
_cell.angle_gamma   90.00
#
_symmetry.space_group_name_H-M   'P 1'
#
loop_
_entity.id
_entity.type
_entity.pdbx_description
1 polymer ?
#
loop_
_entity_poly.entity_id
_entity_poly.type
_entity_poly.pdbx_seq_one_letter_code
_entity_poly.pdbx_strand_id
1 'polypeptide(L)'
;MKKSKEKIVIGVIAFSIIFYMIFTHFTNIDELDKYGVISVGKMIEFGYCNGGANCGKYEYYYDNKRYTSTFRSERNYSFDKKEKKEYINRYFEILLSKQNPEISEIYLNKEINNLERIRKIGFD
;
A
#
# COMPACT_ATOMS: atom_id res chain seq x y z
N MET A 1 4.47 -45.30 -3.31
CA MET A 1 3.16 -44.72 -2.92
C MET A 1 3.25 -43.49 -2.00
N LYS A 2 4.17 -43.43 -1.01
CA LYS A 2 4.35 -42.25 -0.12
C LYS A 2 4.63 -40.93 -0.85
N LYS A 3 5.56 -40.93 -1.81
CA LYS A 3 5.94 -39.73 -2.60
C LYS A 3 4.79 -39.09 -3.40
N SER A 4 3.74 -39.85 -3.75
CA SER A 4 2.57 -39.31 -4.47
C SER A 4 1.65 -38.55 -3.52
N LYS A 5 1.44 -39.07 -2.30
CA LYS A 5 0.63 -38.41 -1.26
C LYS A 5 1.27 -37.09 -0.80
N GLU A 6 2.59 -37.05 -0.67
CA GLU A 6 3.34 -35.83 -0.33
C GLU A 6 3.16 -34.72 -1.38
N LYS A 7 3.22 -35.06 -2.68
CA LYS A 7 2.98 -34.09 -3.76
C LYS A 7 1.55 -33.53 -3.75
N ILE A 8 0.56 -34.36 -3.45
CA ILE A 8 -0.84 -33.93 -3.34
C ILE A 8 -1.01 -32.97 -2.16
N VAL A 9 -0.46 -33.30 -0.99
CA VAL A 9 -0.54 -32.44 0.19
C VAL A 9 0.14 -31.09 -0.05
N ILE A 10 1.34 -31.08 -0.65
CA ILE A 10 2.03 -29.84 -1.02
C ILE A 10 1.20 -29.02 -2.02
N GLY A 11 0.59 -29.68 -3.01
CA GLY A 11 -0.29 -29.01 -3.99
C GLY A 11 -1.50 -28.36 -3.34
N VAL A 12 -2.16 -29.05 -2.40
CA VAL A 12 -3.31 -28.50 -1.65
C VAL A 12 -2.89 -27.31 -0.79
N ILE A 13 -1.76 -27.38 -0.09
CA ILE A 13 -1.26 -26.26 0.72
C ILE A 13 -0.94 -25.06 -0.17
N ALA A 14 -0.24 -25.26 -1.29
CA ALA A 14 0.07 -24.18 -2.23
C ALA A 14 -1.20 -23.54 -2.81
N PHE A 15 -2.20 -24.35 -3.16
CA PHE A 15 -3.49 -23.86 -3.65
C PHE A 15 -4.22 -23.02 -2.60
N SER A 16 -4.29 -23.49 -1.35
CA SER A 16 -4.91 -22.74 -0.24
C SER A 16 -4.22 -21.40 0.01
N ILE A 17 -2.88 -21.35 -0.08
CA ILE A 17 -2.11 -20.11 0.05
C ILE A 17 -2.46 -19.13 -1.07
N ILE A 18 -2.48 -19.59 -2.32
CA ILE A 18 -2.84 -18.76 -3.48
C ILE A 18 -4.27 -18.23 -3.33
N PHE A 19 -5.20 -19.11 -2.94
CA PHE A 19 -6.60 -18.74 -2.73
C PHE A 19 -6.75 -17.68 -1.63
N TYR A 20 -6.02 -17.82 -0.52
CA TYR A 20 -5.99 -16.83 0.57
C TYR A 20 -5.45 -15.47 0.10
N MET A 21 -4.37 -15.44 -0.69
CA MET A 21 -3.85 -14.19 -1.25
C MET A 21 -4.85 -13.49 -2.18
N ILE A 22 -5.56 -14.25 -3.02
CA ILE A 22 -6.59 -13.69 -3.91
C ILE A 22 -7.76 -13.15 -3.09
N PHE A 23 -8.25 -13.94 -2.12
CA PHE A 23 -9.36 -13.54 -1.26
C PHE A 23 -9.06 -12.23 -0.51
N THR A 24 -7.89 -12.15 0.14
CA THR A 24 -7.48 -10.94 0.87
C THR A 24 -7.32 -9.71 -0.03
N HIS A 25 -6.92 -9.90 -1.28
CA HIS A 25 -6.84 -8.79 -2.24
C HIS A 25 -8.23 -8.22 -2.56
N PHE A 26 -9.19 -9.08 -2.86
CA PHE A 26 -10.57 -8.64 -3.13
C PHE A 26 -11.23 -8.00 -1.91
N THR A 27 -10.99 -8.53 -0.70
CA THR A 27 -11.54 -7.91 0.52
C THR A 27 -10.99 -6.52 0.75
N ASN A 28 -9.73 -6.26 0.42
CA ASN A 28 -9.13 -4.94 0.59
C ASN A 28 -9.71 -3.91 -0.40
N ILE A 29 -10.01 -4.32 -1.63
CA ILE A 29 -10.65 -3.47 -2.63
C ILE A 29 -12.08 -3.14 -2.17
N ASP A 30 -12.86 -4.17 -1.82
CA ASP A 30 -14.23 -4.01 -1.30
C ASP A 30 -14.30 -3.10 -0.06
N GLU A 31 -13.29 -3.19 0.80
CA GLU A 31 -13.15 -2.38 2.01
C GLU A 31 -12.95 -0.90 1.68
N LEU A 32 -12.03 -0.58 0.77
CA LEU A 32 -11.78 0.80 0.33
C LEU A 32 -12.97 1.38 -0.42
N ASP A 33 -13.67 0.57 -1.21
CA ASP A 33 -14.88 1.03 -1.92
C ASP A 33 -16.04 1.35 -0.96
N LYS A 34 -16.20 0.58 0.12
CA LYS A 34 -17.30 0.76 1.09
C LYS A 34 -17.00 1.79 2.17
N TYR A 35 -15.76 1.82 2.67
CA TYR A 35 -15.39 2.59 3.86
C TYR A 35 -14.23 3.57 3.61
N GLY A 36 -13.87 3.78 2.35
CA GLY A 36 -12.82 4.68 1.93
C GLY A 36 -13.07 6.13 2.35
N VAL A 37 -12.02 6.77 2.85
CA VAL A 37 -11.97 8.20 3.09
C VAL A 37 -10.68 8.78 2.57
N ILE A 38 -10.78 9.96 1.99
CA ILE A 38 -9.63 10.69 1.48
C ILE A 38 -8.89 11.36 2.65
N SER A 39 -7.56 11.18 2.68
CA SER A 39 -6.67 11.82 3.63
C SER A 39 -5.39 12.30 2.92
N VAL A 40 -4.33 12.55 3.68
CA VAL A 40 -3.01 12.94 3.19
C VAL A 40 -1.97 11.95 3.70
N GLY A 41 -1.13 11.47 2.79
CA GLY A 41 0.04 10.66 3.11
C GLY A 41 1.33 11.35 2.69
N LYS A 42 2.37 11.19 3.50
CA LYS A 42 3.72 11.69 3.22
C LYS A 42 4.59 10.55 2.72
N MET A 43 5.22 10.72 1.57
CA MET A 43 6.19 9.76 1.06
C MET A 43 7.46 9.78 1.91
N ILE A 44 7.89 8.63 2.41
CA ILE A 44 9.05 8.53 3.32
C ILE A 44 10.26 7.84 2.70
N GLU A 45 10.04 6.77 1.91
CA GLU A 45 11.14 6.05 1.27
C GLU A 45 10.70 5.37 -0.02
N PHE A 46 11.67 5.17 -0.92
CA PHE A 46 11.54 4.23 -2.03
C PHE A 46 12.59 3.14 -1.87
N GLY A 47 12.20 1.91 -2.16
CA GLY A 47 13.07 0.75 -2.06
C GLY A 47 12.65 -0.37 -2.99
N TYR A 48 13.10 -1.57 -2.65
CA TYR A 48 12.70 -2.80 -3.31
C TYR A 48 11.86 -3.64 -2.36
N CYS A 49 10.71 -4.09 -2.84
CA CYS A 49 9.86 -5.04 -2.14
C CYS A 49 10.23 -6.47 -2.51
N ASN A 50 9.69 -7.45 -1.76
CA ASN A 50 9.90 -8.87 -2.03
C ASN A 50 9.63 -9.18 -3.52
N GLY A 51 10.61 -9.82 -4.17
CA GLY A 51 10.58 -10.09 -5.62
C GLY A 51 11.25 -9.02 -6.50
N GLY A 52 11.96 -8.05 -5.92
CA GLY A 52 12.76 -7.07 -6.66
C GLY A 52 11.96 -5.94 -7.31
N ALA A 53 10.66 -5.86 -7.04
CA ALA A 53 9.81 -4.79 -7.53
C ALA A 53 10.10 -3.46 -6.80
N ASN A 54 10.13 -2.36 -7.54
CA ASN A 54 10.17 -1.03 -6.94
C ASN A 54 8.93 -0.81 -6.07
N CYS A 55 9.12 -0.28 -4.87
CA CYS A 55 8.02 0.14 -4.03
C CYS A 55 8.33 1.45 -3.32
N GLY A 56 7.28 2.17 -2.99
CA GLY A 56 7.36 3.33 -2.13
C GLY A 56 6.60 3.06 -0.84
N LYS A 57 7.05 3.74 0.22
CA LYS A 57 6.44 3.70 1.53
C LYS A 57 6.05 5.10 1.91
N TYR A 58 4.89 5.20 2.52
CA TYR A 58 4.31 6.45 2.96
C TYR A 58 3.75 6.29 4.37
N GLU A 59 3.73 7.38 5.11
CA GLU A 59 3.09 7.49 6.41
C GLU A 59 1.87 8.40 6.32
N TYR A 60 0.90 8.20 7.21
CA TYR A 60 -0.32 8.99 7.29
C TYR A 60 -0.91 8.92 8.69
N TYR A 61 -1.85 9.82 8.97
CA TYR A 61 -2.55 9.88 10.24
C TYR A 61 -4.03 9.59 10.04
N TYR A 62 -4.58 8.80 10.96
CA TYR A 62 -6.01 8.60 11.12
C TYR A 62 -6.31 8.51 12.61
N ASP A 63 -7.28 9.31 13.07
CA ASP A 63 -7.68 9.39 14.48
C ASP A 63 -6.48 9.60 15.45
N ASN A 64 -5.64 10.59 15.14
CA ASN A 64 -4.40 10.93 15.87
C ASN A 64 -3.36 9.81 15.98
N LYS A 65 -3.54 8.69 15.28
CA LYS A 65 -2.58 7.59 15.21
C LYS A 65 -1.86 7.62 13.88
N ARG A 66 -0.53 7.42 13.93
CA ARG A 66 0.31 7.29 12.75
C ARG A 66 0.27 5.86 12.22
N TYR A 67 0.10 5.74 10.91
CA TYR A 67 0.15 4.51 10.15
C TYR A 67 1.22 4.59 9.07
N THR A 68 1.58 3.44 8.53
CA THR A 68 2.57 3.32 7.47
C THR A 68 2.11 2.24 6.51
N SER A 69 2.21 2.51 5.22
CA SER A 69 1.82 1.57 4.18
C SER A 69 2.81 1.59 3.03
N THR A 70 2.76 0.58 2.20
CA THR A 70 3.63 0.39 1.05
C THR A 70 2.80 0.16 -0.19
N PHE A 71 3.13 0.84 -1.28
CA PHE A 71 2.56 0.56 -2.59
C PHE A 71 3.62 -0.04 -3.49
N ARG A 72 3.22 -0.99 -4.34
CA ARG A 72 4.07 -1.48 -5.40
C ARG A 72 3.98 -0.51 -6.56
N SER A 73 5.14 -0.06 -7.03
CA SER A 73 5.24 0.70 -8.27
C SER A 73 4.78 -0.24 -9.38
N GLU A 74 3.63 0.01 -9.99
CA GLU A 74 3.26 -0.69 -11.21
C GLU A 74 4.34 -0.46 -12.27
N ARG A 75 4.44 -1.35 -13.28
CA ARG A 75 5.45 -1.23 -14.35
C ARG A 75 5.45 0.15 -15.04
N ASN A 76 4.34 0.88 -14.95
CA ASN A 76 4.16 2.21 -15.53
C ASN A 76 4.86 3.33 -14.72
N TYR A 77 5.16 3.09 -13.46
CA TYR A 77 5.97 3.97 -12.63
C TYR A 77 7.40 3.42 -12.58
N SER A 78 8.09 3.53 -13.71
CA SER A 78 9.54 3.33 -13.77
C SER A 78 10.22 4.54 -13.17
N PHE A 79 10.22 4.67 -11.83
CA PHE A 79 10.95 5.76 -11.21
C PHE A 79 12.45 5.55 -11.36
N ASP A 80 13.10 6.42 -12.13
CA ASP A 80 14.55 6.52 -12.08
C ASP A 80 14.99 6.95 -10.68
N LYS A 81 16.22 6.59 -10.28
CA LYS A 81 16.75 6.93 -8.93
C LYS A 81 16.67 8.43 -8.63
N LYS A 82 16.76 9.28 -9.65
CA LYS A 82 16.63 10.73 -9.54
C LYS A 82 15.17 11.13 -9.25
N GLU A 83 14.23 10.60 -10.01
CA GLU A 83 12.80 10.85 -9.83
C GLU A 83 12.32 10.39 -8.46
N LYS A 84 12.75 9.21 -7.96
CA LYS A 84 12.39 8.74 -6.61
C LYS A 84 12.65 9.77 -5.52
N LYS A 85 13.79 10.48 -5.60
CA LYS A 85 14.15 11.51 -4.62
C LYS A 85 13.21 12.71 -4.67
N GLU A 86 12.65 13.00 -5.84
CA GLU A 86 11.71 14.10 -6.03
C GLU A 86 10.33 13.81 -5.44
N TYR A 87 10.02 12.57 -5.06
CA TYR A 87 8.75 12.23 -4.38
C TYR A 87 8.91 12.18 -2.85
N ILE A 88 10.11 11.95 -2.33
CA ILE A 88 10.35 11.84 -0.88
C ILE A 88 10.02 13.17 -0.19
N ASN A 89 9.39 13.10 0.98
CA ASN A 89 8.89 14.23 1.78
C ASN A 89 7.76 15.04 1.12
N ARG A 90 7.22 14.60 -0.01
CA ARG A 90 6.03 15.20 -0.60
C ARG A 90 4.76 14.51 -0.11
N TYR A 91 3.68 15.27 -0.17
CA TYR A 91 2.39 14.88 0.36
C TYR A 91 1.45 14.56 -0.81
N PHE A 92 0.73 13.46 -0.70
CA PHE A 92 -0.18 12.98 -1.74
C PHE A 92 -1.53 12.64 -1.14
N GLU A 93 -2.55 12.66 -1.99
CA GLU A 93 -3.84 12.12 -1.63
C GLU A 93 -3.73 10.62 -1.38
N ILE A 94 -4.34 10.17 -0.28
CA ILE A 94 -4.50 8.75 0.02
C ILE A 94 -5.97 8.43 0.21
N LEU A 95 -6.37 7.22 -0.16
CA LEU A 95 -7.63 6.60 0.26
C LEU A 95 -7.30 5.59 1.36
N LEU A 96 -7.93 5.70 2.53
CA LEU A 96 -7.79 4.74 3.61
C LEU A 96 -9.15 4.24 4.08
N SER A 97 -9.24 3.03 4.62
CA SER A 97 -10.48 2.55 5.23
C SER A 97 -10.66 3.14 6.63
N LYS A 98 -11.87 3.66 6.91
CA LYS A 98 -12.25 4.07 8.26
C LYS A 98 -12.37 2.91 9.24
N GLN A 99 -12.70 1.71 8.78
CA GLN A 99 -12.89 0.52 9.62
C GLN A 99 -11.56 -0.20 9.88
N ASN A 100 -10.71 -0.31 8.85
CA ASN A 100 -9.37 -0.87 8.97
C ASN A 100 -8.33 0.09 8.38
N PRO A 101 -7.82 1.06 9.16
CA PRO A 101 -6.92 2.09 8.66
C PRO A 101 -5.58 1.57 8.13
N GLU A 102 -5.22 0.30 8.36
CA GLU A 102 -4.04 -0.31 7.74
C GLU A 102 -4.22 -0.52 6.23
N ILE A 103 -5.46 -0.65 5.76
CA ILE A 103 -5.81 -0.75 4.35
C ILE A 103 -5.86 0.65 3.76
N SER A 104 -4.94 0.92 2.83
CA SER A 104 -4.74 2.24 2.25
C SER A 104 -4.12 2.16 0.86
N GLU A 105 -4.43 3.16 0.04
CA GLU A 105 -3.89 3.38 -1.30
C GLU A 105 -3.43 4.84 -1.45
N ILE A 106 -2.31 5.06 -2.15
CA ILE A 106 -1.75 6.39 -2.40
C ILE A 106 -1.85 6.75 -3.88
N TYR A 107 -2.28 7.99 -4.17
CA TYR A 107 -2.43 8.51 -5.52
C TYR A 107 -1.31 9.49 -5.86
N LEU A 108 -0.24 8.99 -6.49
CA LEU A 108 0.96 9.80 -6.80
C LEU A 108 0.72 10.91 -7.83
N ASN A 109 -0.36 10.82 -8.60
CA ASN A 109 -0.81 11.86 -9.52
C ASN A 109 -1.58 13.01 -8.83
N LYS A 110 -1.88 12.88 -7.53
CA LYS A 110 -2.64 13.87 -6.75
C LYS A 110 -1.80 14.40 -5.60
N GLU A 111 -0.83 15.24 -5.93
CA GLU A 111 -0.01 15.92 -4.93
C GLU A 111 -0.80 16.97 -4.14
N ILE A 112 -0.53 17.06 -2.84
CA ILE A 112 -1.12 18.02 -1.92
C ILE A 112 -0.07 19.03 -1.48
N ASN A 113 -0.23 20.29 -1.91
CA ASN A 113 0.66 21.39 -1.52
C ASN A 113 0.03 22.36 -0.49
N ASN A 114 -1.20 22.09 -0.06
CA ASN A 114 -1.90 22.92 0.92
C ASN A 114 -1.40 22.64 2.34
N LEU A 115 -0.59 23.55 2.89
CA LEU A 115 0.00 23.45 4.22
C LEU A 115 -1.04 23.38 5.35
N GLU A 116 -2.17 24.09 5.22
CA GLU A 116 -3.23 24.04 6.24
C GLU A 116 -3.86 22.64 6.30
N ARG A 117 -4.11 22.02 5.13
CA ARG A 117 -4.62 20.64 5.04
C ARG A 117 -3.64 19.63 5.65
N ILE A 118 -2.35 19.79 5.35
CA ILE A 118 -1.27 18.92 5.86
C ILE A 118 -1.20 19.01 7.39
N ARG A 119 -1.16 20.23 7.95
CA ARG A 119 -1.11 20.46 9.40
C ARG A 119 -2.34 20.00 10.13
N LYS A 120 -3.53 20.21 9.55
CA LYS A 120 -4.79 19.76 10.16
C LYS A 120 -4.86 18.25 10.37
N ILE A 121 -4.15 17.47 9.56
CA ILE A 121 -4.11 16.00 9.63
C ILE A 121 -3.05 15.50 10.63
N GLY A 122 -2.15 16.36 11.10
CA GLY A 122 -1.13 16.02 12.11
C GLY A 122 0.30 15.96 11.59
N PHE A 123 0.57 16.48 10.40
CA PHE A 123 1.93 16.64 9.88
C PHE A 123 2.47 18.04 10.18
N ASP A 124 3.69 18.13 10.73
CA ASP A 124 4.38 19.39 11.03
C ASP A 124 5.12 19.99 9.83
#